data_AF-A0A9D1UAI5-F1
#
_entry.id   AF-A0A9D1UAI5-F1
#
_cell.length_a   1.000
_cell.length_b   1.000
_cell.length_c   1.000
_cell.angle_alpha   90.00
_cell.angle_beta   90.00
_cell.angle_gamma   90.00
#
_symmetry.space_group_name_H-M   'P 1'
#
loop_
_entity.id
_entity.type
_entity.pdbx_description
1 polymer ?
#
loop_
_entity_poly.entity_id
_entity_poly.type
_entity_poly.pdbx_seq_one_letter_code
_entity_poly.pdbx_strand_id
1 'polypeptide(L)' 'MNGNQRPPQPILPESMELVFYYRCPACGYRNPLISPTQPAMTRCGACGQPFPVIPVDERSVHYVKIMLANGRAAVDPDFA' A
#
# COMPACT_ATOMS: atom_id res chain seq x y z
N MET A 1 -25.44 -16.16 -27.60
CA MET A 1 -24.60 -15.80 -26.42
C MET A 1 -25.04 -16.73 -25.29
N ASN A 2 -24.37 -17.87 -25.12
CA ASN A 2 -24.77 -18.89 -24.15
C ASN A 2 -24.39 -18.44 -22.73
N GLY A 3 -25.40 -18.22 -21.90
CA GLY A 3 -25.25 -17.94 -20.48
C GLY A 3 -24.93 -19.21 -19.71
N ASN A 4 -23.72 -19.29 -19.16
CA ASN A 4 -23.42 -20.01 -17.91
C ASN A 4 -22.05 -19.59 -17.36
N GLN A 5 -21.82 -18.29 -17.17
CA GLN A 5 -20.62 -17.83 -16.45
C GLN A 5 -20.87 -18.04 -14.97
N ARG A 6 -20.15 -19.02 -14.37
CA ARG A 6 -20.11 -19.16 -12.91
C ARG A 6 -19.65 -17.82 -12.30
N PRO A 7 -20.27 -17.35 -11.21
CA PRO A 7 -19.80 -16.16 -10.52
C PRO A 7 -18.29 -16.31 -10.20
N PRO A 8 -17.48 -15.26 -10.40
CA PRO A 8 -16.09 -15.30 -10.00
C PRO A 8 -16.02 -15.60 -8.49
N GLN A 9 -15.19 -16.58 -8.12
CA GLN A 9 -14.96 -16.88 -6.71
C GLN A 9 -14.11 -15.74 -6.10
N PRO A 10 -14.41 -15.31 -4.86
CA PRO A 10 -13.55 -14.38 -4.14
C PRO A 10 -12.14 -14.95 -3.98
N ILE A 11 -11.13 -14.07 -4.10
CA ILE A 11 -9.71 -14.41 -3.91
C ILE A 11 -9.27 -13.81 -2.58
N LEU A 12 -8.53 -14.57 -1.78
CA LEU A 12 -7.94 -14.09 -0.53
C LEU A 12 -6.74 -13.16 -0.82
N PRO A 13 -6.47 -12.16 0.03
CA PRO A 13 -5.27 -11.36 -0.08
C PRO A 13 -4.01 -12.18 0.26
N GLU A 14 -2.92 -11.98 -0.50
CA GLU A 14 -1.67 -12.72 -0.31
C GLU A 14 -0.73 -12.10 0.74
N SER A 15 -0.80 -10.79 0.95
CA SER A 15 0.10 -10.05 1.83
C SER A 15 -0.47 -8.69 2.26
N MET A 16 0.20 -8.04 3.22
CA MET A 16 -0.13 -6.70 3.71
C MET A 16 1.08 -5.77 3.64
N GLU A 17 0.86 -4.56 3.16
CA GLU A 17 1.84 -3.47 3.18
C GLU A 17 1.20 -2.17 3.70
N LEU A 18 2.00 -1.30 4.33
CA LEU A 18 1.52 0.01 4.78
C LEU A 18 1.68 1.06 3.68
N VAL A 19 0.60 1.81 3.44
CA VAL A 19 0.53 2.87 2.44
C VAL A 19 0.49 4.23 3.12
N PHE A 20 1.38 5.13 2.69
CA PHE A 20 1.45 6.51 3.12
C PHE A 20 1.12 7.45 1.96
N TYR A 21 0.37 8.51 2.26
CA TYR A 21 -0.08 9.46 1.24
C TYR A 21 0.75 10.74 1.26
N TYR A 22 1.35 11.07 0.12
CA TYR A 22 2.06 12.32 -0.09
C TYR A 22 1.29 13.19 -1.08
N ARG A 23 1.04 14.45 -0.70
CA ARG A 23 0.35 15.40 -1.57
C ARG A 23 1.35 15.96 -2.58
N CYS A 24 1.05 15.86 -3.87
CA CYS A 24 1.87 16.41 -4.93
C CYS A 24 1.93 17.94 -4.80
N PRO A 25 3.13 18.55 -4.75
CA PRO A 25 3.25 20.01 -4.63
C PRO A 25 2.77 20.75 -5.89
N ALA A 26 2.75 20.09 -7.06
CA ALA A 26 2.37 20.72 -8.32
C ALA A 26 0.86 20.69 -8.61
N CYS A 27 0.16 19.61 -8.25
CA CYS A 27 -1.26 19.44 -8.62
C CYS A 27 -2.18 19.00 -7.45
N GLY A 28 -1.64 18.81 -6.24
CA GLY A 28 -2.43 18.43 -5.06
C GLY A 28 -2.87 16.96 -5.00
N TYR A 29 -2.56 16.14 -6.01
CA TYR A 29 -2.90 14.72 -6.03
C TYR A 29 -2.29 13.96 -4.85
N ARG A 30 -3.06 13.06 -4.22
CA ARG A 30 -2.61 12.22 -3.09
C ARG A 30 -1.96 10.95 -3.63
N ASN A 31 -0.62 10.92 -3.64
CA ASN A 31 0.15 9.79 -4.13
C ASN A 31 0.30 8.73 -3.03
N PRO A 32 -0.18 7.49 -3.25
CA PRO A 32 0.08 6.38 -2.35
C PRO A 32 1.50 5.83 -2.58
N LEU A 33 2.31 5.77 -1.53
CA LEU A 33 3.62 5.13 -1.53
C LEU A 33 3.66 4.02 -0.47
N ILE A 34 4.28 2.89 -0.80
CA ILE A 34 4.45 1.77 0.13
C ILE A 34 5.65 2.09 1.03
N SER A 35 5.39 2.33 2.32
CA SER A 35 6.36 2.50 3.41
C SER A 35 7.76 3.01 3.00
N PRO A 36 7.89 4.24 2.45
CA PRO A 36 9.18 4.73 2.00
C PRO A 36 10.07 5.09 3.21
N THR A 37 10.93 4.18 3.66
CA THR A 37 11.78 4.35 4.86
C THR A 37 13.10 5.09 4.59
N GLN A 38 13.38 5.40 3.33
CA GLN A 38 14.57 6.16 2.92
C GLN A 38 14.16 7.41 2.12
N PRO A 39 14.94 8.51 2.19
CA PRO A 39 14.73 9.66 1.32
C PRO A 39 14.70 9.24 -0.15
N ALA A 40 13.69 9.69 -0.89
CA ALA A 40 13.50 9.28 -2.28
C ALA A 40 12.86 10.39 -3.13
N MET A 41 13.10 10.31 -4.44
CA MET A 41 12.33 11.04 -5.44
C MET A 41 11.19 10.14 -5.92
N THR A 42 9.96 10.65 -5.90
CA THR A 42 8.81 9.97 -6.50
C THR A 42 8.29 10.77 -7.69
N ARG A 43 7.45 10.16 -8.52
CA ARG A 43 6.72 10.84 -9.61
C ARG A 43 5.23 10.86 -9.29
N CYS A 44 4.60 11.99 -9.49
CA CYS A 44 3.16 12.11 -9.30
C CYS A 44 2.40 11.21 -10.27
N GLY A 45 1.54 10.33 -9.77
CA GLY A 45 0.70 9.45 -10.60
C GLY A 45 -0.33 10.18 -11.46
N ALA A 46 -0.64 11.45 -11.15
CA ALA A 46 -1.58 12.27 -11.92
C ALA A 46 -0.90 13.18 -12.95
N CYS A 47 0.10 13.97 -12.55
CA CYS A 47 0.73 14.97 -13.44
C CYS A 47 2.17 14.63 -13.86
N GLY A 48 2.73 13.50 -13.41
CA GLY A 48 4.08 13.05 -13.76
C GLY A 48 5.24 13.85 -13.14
N GLN A 49 4.96 14.98 -12.49
CA GLN A 49 5.97 15.84 -11.88
C GLN A 49 6.75 15.08 -10.80
N PRO A 50 8.09 15.05 -10.87
CA PRO A 50 8.91 14.46 -9.82
C PRO A 50 8.96 15.38 -8.59
N PHE A 51 8.94 14.80 -7.40
CA PHE A 51 9.12 15.55 -6.14
C PHE A 51 9.76 14.69 -5.05
N PRO A 52 10.54 15.29 -4.14
CA PRO A 52 11.13 14.57 -3.02
C PRO A 52 10.07 14.21 -1.97
N VAL A 53 10.23 13.05 -1.34
CA VAL A 53 9.41 12.62 -0.19
C VAL A 53 10.30 12.42 1.04
N ILE A 54 9.77 12.82 2.19
CA ILE A 54 10.39 12.57 3.49
C ILE A 54 10.13 11.11 3.87
N PRO A 55 11.14 10.37 4.36
CA PRO A 55 10.94 9.00 4.78
C PRO A 55 9.98 8.87 5.95
N VAL A 56 9.30 7.72 6.04
CA VAL A 56 8.52 7.32 7.21
C VAL A 56 9.44 6.70 8.27
N ASP A 57 8.99 6.70 9.52
CA ASP A 57 9.73 6.06 10.61
C ASP A 57 9.73 4.53 10.46
N GLU A 58 10.91 3.96 10.20
CA GLU A 58 11.10 2.53 9.99
C GLU A 58 10.68 1.70 11.21
N ARG A 59 10.92 2.21 12.43
CA ARG A 59 10.58 1.50 13.67
C ARG A 59 9.07 1.32 13.81
N SER A 60 8.30 2.35 13.49
CA SER A 60 6.84 2.30 13.47
C SER A 60 6.31 1.32 12.42
N VAL A 61 6.90 1.31 11.21
CA VAL A 61 6.55 0.34 10.17
C VAL A 61 6.83 -1.09 10.65
N HIS A 62 8.01 -1.34 11.21
CA HIS A 62 8.37 -2.64 11.76
C HIS A 62 7.48 -3.06 12.92
N TYR A 63 7.15 -2.15 13.83
CA TYR A 63 6.24 -2.44 14.94
C TYR A 63 4.90 -2.98 14.42
N VAL A 64 4.27 -2.29 13.47
CA VAL A 64 2.99 -2.72 12.90
C VAL A 64 3.12 -4.06 12.16
N LYS A 65 4.19 -4.25 11.38
CA LYS A 65 4.45 -5.53 10.71
C LYS A 65 4.58 -6.67 11.72
N ILE A 66 5.34 -6.50 12.79
CA ILE A 66 5.51 -7.50 13.86
C ILE A 66 4.17 -7.80 14.54
N MET A 67 3.43 -6.76 14.94
CA MET A 67 2.13 -6.89 15.61
C MET A 67 1.11 -7.70 14.79
N LEU A 68 1.21 -7.65 13.46
CA LEU A 68 0.32 -8.37 12.55
C LEU A 68 0.96 -9.64 11.97
N ALA A 69 2.01 -10.17 12.60
CA ALA A 69 2.74 -11.36 12.16
C ALA A 69 3.18 -11.28 10.68
N ASN A 70 3.74 -10.13 10.30
CA ASN A 70 4.08 -9.72 8.93
C ASN A 70 2.89 -9.70 7.98
N GLY A 71 1.71 -9.30 8.46
CA GLY A 71 0.49 -9.17 7.67
C GLY A 71 -0.39 -10.42 7.63
N ARG A 72 0.09 -11.56 8.13
CA ARG A 72 -0.70 -12.81 8.14
C ARG A 72 -2.01 -12.66 8.93
N ALA A 73 -1.95 -11.97 10.06
CA ALA A 73 -3.13 -11.67 10.88
C ALA A 73 -4.13 -10.72 10.21
N ALA A 74 -3.72 -9.98 9.18
CA ALA A 74 -4.58 -9.06 8.44
C ALA A 74 -5.24 -9.70 7.21
N VAL A 75 -4.66 -10.79 6.69
CA VAL A 75 -5.14 -11.48 5.48
C VAL A 75 -5.99 -12.71 5.78
N ASP A 76 -5.84 -13.30 6.97
CA ASP A 76 -6.55 -14.50 7.41
C ASP A 76 -7.43 -14.19 8.64
N PRO A 77 -8.77 -14.26 8.53
CA PRO A 77 -9.69 -14.06 9.64
C PRO A 77 -9.54 -15.07 10.79
N ASP A 78 -9.02 -16.26 10.51
CA ASP A 78 -8.86 -17.35 11.48
C ASP A 78 -7.42 -17.45 12.00
N PHE A 79 -6.63 -16.38 11.82
CA PHE A 79 -5.23 -16.34 12.26
C PHE A 79 -5.10 -16.49 13.78
N ALA A 80 -4.45 -17.57 14.21
CA ALA A 80 -4.18 -17.92 15.61
C ALA A 80 -2.69 -18.17 15.89
#